data_AF-A0A1F5BGN9-F1
#
_entry.id   AF-A0A1F5BGN9-F1
#
_cell.length_a   1.000
_cell.length_b   1.000
_cell.length_c   1.000
_cell.angle_alpha   90.00
_cell.angle_beta   90.00
_cell.angle_gamma   90.00
#
_symmetry.space_group_name_H-M   'P 1'
#
loop_
_entity.id
_entity.type
_entity.pdbx_description
1 polymer ?
#
loop_
_entity_poly.entity_id
_entity_poly.type
_entity_poly.pdbx_seq_one_letter_code
_entity_poly.pdbx_strand_id
1 'polypeptide(L)'
;MKTFLILIVGIVGLFVAATAVIFALKACPPKGPWPTPPWCGTTSAPVKEDFEDVLVVPTDLDKIAYPDFYQQAKPTNITVDDPYCLIEAPETIYPSTYLGAYPLPQIKGAPLQPEIKRVVGFNDVWTSHLFGNPNNNDCLSLKNAIFSLIGKGPMFESYEKTLSRAKMLGGDTIAITNYILFSNFKTASVENERPLIDDTTLRKIVKTAKSQGVDVLLYLNLGKGLDRVNDPVGDIPNDEWLATLIDNYSVFLLNQAKIAEETGIKGIMLNHFDYNPSIRGHETAYQNKMLELIEKVRSVYSGQLILLIDPFYEADLAKISGVLSAVDGYIFTSSGGVPAGADDKTVSVGNLKRFILENLKGRGDDFGKYNKPFYIRILIQSHSADGFQEPYCIQRGADPCYLLPDFSVQAIAYEAMMEAINEAHGKFLNVEAVDAYGYSFTDVLLPQVWLPQISHSVRNKPAESVVFEWFKRLVAQ
;
A
#
# COMPACT_ATOMS: atom_id res chain seq x y z
N MET A 1 19.31 49.26 -41.05
CA MET A 1 19.14 48.58 -39.75
C MET A 1 17.71 48.65 -39.19
N LYS A 2 17.09 49.82 -38.99
CA LYS A 2 15.72 49.92 -38.43
C LYS A 2 14.66 49.11 -39.21
N THR A 3 14.66 49.20 -40.54
CA THR A 3 13.70 48.47 -41.39
C THR A 3 13.85 46.96 -41.28
N PHE A 4 15.09 46.46 -41.14
CA PHE A 4 15.39 45.04 -40.98
C PHE A 4 14.94 44.52 -39.61
N LEU A 5 15.12 45.32 -38.55
CA LEU A 5 14.66 44.98 -37.20
C LEU A 5 13.13 44.92 -37.10
N ILE A 6 12.43 45.90 -37.70
CA ILE A 6 10.96 45.91 -37.74
C ILE A 6 10.43 44.65 -38.44
N LEU A 7 11.10 44.22 -39.51
CA LEU A 7 10.71 43.04 -40.27
C LEU A 7 10.94 41.74 -39.46
N ILE A 8 12.05 41.62 -38.73
CA ILE A 8 12.29 40.49 -37.82
C ILE A 8 11.26 40.44 -36.69
N VAL A 9 11.01 41.58 -36.02
CA VAL A 9 10.03 41.64 -34.93
C VAL A 9 8.63 41.31 -35.42
N GLY A 10 8.26 41.77 -36.62
CA GLY A 10 7.01 41.41 -37.27
C GLY A 10 6.87 39.91 -37.52
N ILE A 11 7.91 39.27 -38.06
CA ILE A 11 7.92 37.82 -38.31
C ILE A 11 7.82 37.03 -37.01
N VAL A 12 8.59 37.40 -35.98
CA VAL A 12 8.55 36.72 -34.67
C VAL A 12 7.17 36.90 -34.02
N GLY A 13 6.61 38.10 -34.04
CA GLY A 13 5.28 38.38 -33.50
C GLY A 13 4.19 37.56 -34.21
N LEU A 14 4.26 37.43 -35.53
CA LEU A 14 3.32 36.64 -36.32
C LEU A 14 3.45 35.14 -36.03
N PHE A 15 4.67 34.65 -35.79
CA PHE A 15 4.94 33.26 -35.41
C PHE A 15 4.39 32.94 -34.00
N VAL A 16 4.56 33.85 -33.04
CA VAL A 16 4.01 33.71 -31.68
C VAL A 16 2.49 33.73 -31.72
N ALA A 17 1.87 34.65 -32.47
CA ALA A 17 0.42 34.72 -32.63
C ALA A 17 -0.14 33.45 -33.30
N ALA A 18 0.48 32.96 -34.37
CA ALA A 18 0.08 31.72 -35.02
C ALA A 18 0.20 30.51 -34.07
N THR A 19 1.28 30.43 -33.29
CA THR A 19 1.46 29.36 -32.30
C THR A 19 0.40 29.42 -31.20
N ALA A 20 0.06 30.63 -30.71
CA ALA A 20 -0.99 30.82 -29.72
C ALA A 20 -2.37 30.42 -30.25
N VAL A 21 -2.69 30.72 -31.51
CA VAL A 21 -3.93 30.30 -32.17
C VAL A 21 -3.98 28.78 -32.35
N ILE A 22 -2.89 28.16 -32.83
CA ILE A 22 -2.80 26.70 -32.99
C ILE A 22 -2.96 26.00 -31.62
N PHE A 23 -2.38 26.56 -30.56
CA PHE A 23 -2.54 26.07 -29.18
C PHE A 23 -3.99 26.21 -28.69
N ALA A 24 -4.60 27.39 -28.85
CA ALA A 24 -5.97 27.65 -28.43
C ALA A 24 -7.00 26.77 -29.17
N LEU A 25 -6.76 26.50 -30.45
CA LEU A 25 -7.62 25.67 -31.28
C LEU A 25 -7.28 24.17 -31.24
N LYS A 26 -6.22 23.78 -30.53
CA LYS A 26 -5.66 22.41 -30.54
C LYS A 26 -5.44 21.88 -31.97
N ALA A 27 -5.14 22.76 -32.92
CA ALA A 27 -4.94 22.39 -34.32
C ALA A 27 -3.56 21.74 -34.49
N CYS A 28 -3.43 20.79 -35.43
CA CYS A 28 -2.16 20.14 -35.69
C CYS A 28 -1.39 20.76 -36.82
N PRO A 29 -0.14 21.21 -36.59
CA PRO A 29 0.68 21.74 -37.66
C PRO A 29 0.97 20.60 -38.66
N PRO A 30 1.14 20.95 -39.95
CA PRO A 30 1.51 19.97 -40.96
C PRO A 30 2.83 19.27 -40.59
N LYS A 31 3.03 18.07 -41.12
CA LYS A 31 4.22 17.25 -40.86
C LYS A 31 5.46 17.97 -41.41
N GLY A 32 6.42 18.29 -40.55
CA GLY A 32 7.64 19.01 -40.90
C GLY A 32 8.80 18.69 -39.94
N PRO A 33 9.97 19.32 -40.09
CA PRO A 33 11.15 19.06 -39.26
C PRO A 33 11.03 19.57 -37.80
N TRP A 34 9.89 20.15 -37.42
CA TRP A 34 9.63 20.60 -36.05
C TRP A 34 9.03 19.48 -35.19
N PRO A 35 9.23 19.52 -33.86
CA PRO A 35 8.58 18.58 -32.96
C PRO A 35 7.06 18.71 -33.05
N THR A 36 6.37 17.57 -33.16
CA THR A 36 4.90 17.50 -33.12
C THR A 36 4.43 18.04 -31.77
N PRO A 37 3.50 19.01 -31.75
CA PRO A 37 2.98 19.51 -30.49
C PRO A 37 2.31 18.40 -29.67
N PRO A 38 2.36 18.46 -28.34
CA PRO A 38 1.84 17.39 -27.47
C PRO A 38 0.34 17.15 -27.60
N TRP A 39 -0.45 18.12 -28.09
CA TRP A 39 -1.87 17.95 -28.39
C TRP A 39 -2.14 17.27 -29.74
N CYS A 40 -1.10 17.03 -30.53
CA CYS A 40 -1.11 16.38 -31.84
C CYS A 40 -0.49 15.00 -31.83
N GLY A 41 -0.31 14.43 -30.64
CA GLY A 41 -0.12 13.00 -30.52
C GLY A 41 -1.23 12.33 -31.32
N THR A 42 -0.84 11.48 -32.27
CA THR A 42 -1.74 10.47 -32.81
C THR A 42 -2.47 9.91 -31.61
N THR A 43 -3.80 10.05 -31.58
CA THR A 43 -4.63 9.09 -30.84
C THR A 43 -4.28 7.76 -31.49
N SER A 44 -3.25 7.08 -30.98
CA SER A 44 -3.10 5.66 -31.15
C SER A 44 -4.50 5.12 -30.88
N ALA A 45 -5.07 4.45 -31.87
CA ALA A 45 -6.36 3.80 -31.67
C ALA A 45 -6.27 3.07 -30.31
N PRO A 46 -7.30 3.18 -29.46
CA PRO A 46 -7.27 2.55 -28.14
C PRO A 46 -6.77 1.12 -28.33
N VAL A 47 -5.78 0.74 -27.52
CA VAL A 47 -5.24 -0.61 -27.55
C VAL A 47 -6.40 -1.51 -27.17
N LYS A 48 -6.93 -2.22 -28.16
CA LYS A 48 -7.98 -3.21 -27.98
C LYS A 48 -7.31 -4.52 -27.69
N GLU A 49 -7.69 -5.13 -26.59
CA GLU A 49 -7.24 -6.47 -26.25
C GLU A 49 -8.41 -7.41 -26.11
N ASP A 50 -8.26 -8.55 -26.76
CA ASP A 50 -9.19 -9.66 -26.69
C ASP A 50 -8.75 -10.57 -25.55
N PHE A 51 -9.65 -10.78 -24.60
CA PHE A 51 -9.46 -11.75 -23.53
C PHE A 51 -10.41 -12.92 -23.71
N GLU A 52 -9.88 -14.12 -23.51
CA GLU A 52 -10.64 -15.36 -23.50
C GLU A 52 -10.84 -15.85 -22.06
N ASP A 53 -11.99 -16.46 -21.81
CA ASP A 53 -12.32 -17.08 -20.52
C ASP A 53 -12.10 -16.15 -19.32
N VAL A 54 -12.55 -14.89 -19.41
CA VAL A 54 -12.45 -13.92 -18.31
C VAL A 54 -13.71 -13.82 -17.48
N LEU A 55 -13.53 -13.39 -16.24
CA LEU A 55 -14.60 -12.90 -15.40
C LEU A 55 -14.66 -11.38 -15.50
N VAL A 56 -15.87 -10.87 -15.68
CA VAL A 56 -16.19 -9.44 -15.62
C VAL A 56 -16.86 -9.18 -14.28
N VAL A 57 -16.19 -8.42 -13.41
CA VAL A 57 -16.58 -8.23 -12.02
C VAL A 57 -16.93 -6.76 -11.78
N PRO A 58 -18.16 -6.43 -11.34
CA PRO A 58 -18.52 -5.07 -11.00
C PRO A 58 -17.57 -4.52 -9.94
N THR A 59 -17.13 -3.27 -10.09
CA THR A 59 -16.37 -2.61 -9.02
C THR A 59 -17.28 -2.09 -7.91
N ASP A 60 -18.58 -1.98 -8.16
CA ASP A 60 -19.59 -1.66 -7.15
C ASP A 60 -19.90 -2.89 -6.27
N LEU A 61 -19.47 -2.85 -5.01
CA LEU A 61 -19.54 -3.98 -4.08
C LEU A 61 -20.97 -4.38 -3.72
N ASP A 62 -21.92 -3.45 -3.77
CA ASP A 62 -23.34 -3.74 -3.53
C ASP A 62 -23.95 -4.59 -4.65
N LYS A 63 -23.29 -4.66 -5.83
CA LYS A 63 -23.71 -5.51 -6.95
C LYS A 63 -23.14 -6.93 -6.87
N ILE A 64 -22.28 -7.24 -5.90
CA ILE A 64 -21.62 -8.54 -5.77
C ILE A 64 -22.32 -9.36 -4.69
N ALA A 65 -23.17 -10.31 -5.09
CA ALA A 65 -23.76 -11.29 -4.18
C ALA A 65 -22.73 -12.37 -3.81
N TYR A 66 -21.88 -12.13 -2.81
CA TYR A 66 -20.83 -13.06 -2.41
C TYR A 66 -21.36 -14.27 -1.59
N PRO A 67 -20.83 -15.50 -1.79
CA PRO A 67 -19.84 -15.90 -2.82
C PRO A 67 -20.49 -16.30 -4.15
N ASP A 68 -21.82 -16.36 -4.21
CA ASP A 68 -22.61 -16.91 -5.33
C ASP A 68 -22.27 -16.25 -6.67
N PHE A 69 -22.02 -14.94 -6.71
CA PHE A 69 -21.61 -14.21 -7.89
C PHE A 69 -20.42 -14.89 -8.59
N TYR A 70 -19.34 -15.17 -7.84
CA TYR A 70 -18.13 -15.78 -8.39
C TYR A 70 -18.31 -17.26 -8.74
N GLN A 71 -19.21 -17.95 -8.05
CA GLN A 71 -19.50 -19.37 -8.33
C GLN A 71 -20.38 -19.56 -9.57
N GLN A 72 -21.20 -18.56 -9.91
CA GLN A 72 -22.14 -18.60 -11.02
C GLN A 72 -21.66 -17.83 -12.25
N ALA A 73 -20.67 -16.95 -12.09
CA ALA A 73 -20.10 -16.17 -13.19
C ALA A 73 -19.56 -17.11 -14.27
N LYS A 74 -20.04 -16.92 -15.50
CA LYS A 74 -19.59 -17.69 -16.65
C LYS A 74 -18.42 -16.97 -17.31
N PRO A 75 -17.29 -17.64 -17.55
CA PRO A 75 -16.22 -17.09 -18.35
C PRO A 75 -16.76 -16.62 -19.69
N THR A 76 -16.30 -15.45 -20.15
CA THR A 76 -16.73 -14.84 -21.41
C THR A 76 -15.53 -14.34 -22.19
N ASN A 77 -15.70 -14.17 -23.50
CA ASN A 77 -14.70 -13.58 -24.36
C ASN A 77 -15.10 -12.13 -24.63
N ILE A 78 -14.20 -11.21 -24.35
CA ILE A 78 -14.47 -9.77 -24.42
C ILE A 78 -13.28 -9.01 -25.01
N THR A 79 -13.58 -7.97 -25.79
CA THR A 79 -12.61 -6.98 -26.23
C THR A 79 -12.73 -5.75 -25.34
N VAL A 80 -11.63 -5.34 -24.70
CA VAL A 80 -11.62 -4.15 -23.84
C VAL A 80 -10.68 -3.09 -24.41
N ASP A 81 -11.15 -1.85 -24.40
CA ASP A 81 -10.36 -0.67 -24.76
C ASP A 81 -9.48 -0.28 -23.57
N ASP A 82 -8.16 -0.36 -23.73
CA ASP A 82 -7.15 0.08 -22.77
C ASP A 82 -7.36 -0.46 -21.33
N PRO A 83 -7.37 -1.81 -21.15
CA PRO A 83 -7.73 -2.45 -19.88
C PRO A 83 -6.69 -2.25 -18.77
N TYR A 84 -5.57 -1.62 -19.09
CA TYR A 84 -4.39 -1.52 -18.26
C TYR A 84 -4.35 -0.26 -17.42
N CYS A 85 -5.02 0.80 -17.87
CA CYS A 85 -4.68 2.17 -17.51
C CYS A 85 -5.77 2.93 -16.77
N LEU A 86 -6.87 2.26 -16.47
CA LEU A 86 -8.00 2.85 -15.82
C LEU A 86 -7.71 3.06 -14.33
N ILE A 87 -7.74 4.32 -13.90
CA ILE A 87 -7.77 4.66 -12.46
C ILE A 87 -9.05 4.11 -11.83
N GLU A 88 -10.15 4.21 -12.58
CA GLU A 88 -11.48 3.76 -12.19
C GLU A 88 -12.14 3.07 -13.36
N ALA A 89 -12.72 1.90 -13.09
CA ALA A 89 -13.50 1.15 -14.06
C ALA A 89 -14.83 0.74 -13.43
N PRO A 90 -15.96 0.73 -14.17
CA PRO A 90 -17.22 0.20 -13.65
C PRO A 90 -17.16 -1.31 -13.41
N GLU A 91 -16.25 -1.99 -14.12
CA GLU A 91 -16.02 -3.42 -14.07
C GLU A 91 -14.50 -3.66 -14.14
N THR A 92 -13.99 -4.64 -13.40
CA THR A 92 -12.67 -5.19 -13.61
C THR A 92 -12.78 -6.48 -14.41
N ILE A 93 -11.70 -6.84 -15.11
CA ILE A 93 -11.61 -8.07 -15.88
C ILE A 93 -10.35 -8.83 -15.48
N TYR A 94 -10.46 -10.15 -15.39
CA TYR A 94 -9.30 -11.03 -15.22
C TYR A 94 -9.60 -12.45 -15.68
N PRO A 95 -8.57 -13.24 -16.09
CA PRO A 95 -8.74 -14.64 -16.44
C PRO A 95 -9.46 -15.41 -15.34
N SER A 96 -10.44 -16.24 -15.68
CA SER A 96 -11.20 -17.01 -14.69
C SER A 96 -10.31 -17.95 -13.87
N THR A 97 -9.17 -18.33 -14.42
CA THR A 97 -8.13 -19.12 -13.74
C THR A 97 -7.54 -18.42 -12.51
N TYR A 98 -7.61 -17.09 -12.41
CA TYR A 98 -7.13 -16.34 -11.24
C TYR A 98 -7.99 -16.57 -10.00
N LEU A 99 -9.23 -17.07 -10.13
CA LEU A 99 -10.03 -17.45 -8.98
C LEU A 99 -9.31 -18.49 -8.10
N GLY A 100 -8.45 -19.32 -8.69
CA GLY A 100 -7.65 -20.29 -7.97
C GLY A 100 -8.34 -21.64 -7.76
N ALA A 101 -7.70 -22.47 -6.93
CA ALA A 101 -8.05 -23.89 -6.83
C ALA A 101 -9.11 -24.22 -5.76
N TYR A 102 -9.43 -23.27 -4.88
CA TYR A 102 -10.22 -23.55 -3.68
C TYR A 102 -11.64 -22.96 -3.75
N PRO A 103 -12.63 -23.62 -3.12
CA PRO A 103 -13.95 -23.03 -2.95
C PRO A 103 -13.86 -21.74 -2.13
N LEU A 104 -14.54 -20.69 -2.59
CA LEU A 104 -14.64 -19.44 -1.84
C LEU A 104 -15.33 -19.68 -0.48
N PRO A 105 -14.82 -19.07 0.61
CA PRO A 105 -15.38 -19.27 1.94
C PRO A 105 -16.78 -18.68 2.08
N GLN A 106 -17.53 -19.21 3.03
CA GLN A 106 -18.71 -18.54 3.56
C GLN A 106 -18.29 -17.55 4.64
N ILE A 107 -18.90 -16.37 4.67
CA ILE A 107 -18.60 -15.34 5.67
C ILE A 107 -19.39 -15.65 6.95
N LYS A 108 -18.71 -15.74 8.10
CA LYS A 108 -19.30 -16.15 9.37
C LYS A 108 -18.91 -15.22 10.51
N GLY A 109 -19.90 -14.66 11.19
CA GLY A 109 -19.69 -13.82 12.37
C GLY A 109 -19.37 -12.36 12.08
N ALA A 110 -19.40 -11.95 10.81
CA ALA A 110 -19.41 -10.55 10.41
C ALA A 110 -20.68 -9.81 10.89
N PRO A 111 -20.61 -8.49 11.09
CA PRO A 111 -19.41 -7.65 10.99
C PRO A 111 -18.51 -7.73 12.22
N LEU A 112 -17.33 -7.11 12.16
CA LEU A 112 -16.43 -6.95 13.31
C LEU A 112 -17.15 -6.21 14.45
N GLN A 113 -16.71 -6.42 15.69
CA GLN A 113 -17.21 -5.69 16.86
C GLN A 113 -17.12 -4.16 16.66
N PRO A 114 -18.14 -3.36 17.07
CA PRO A 114 -18.21 -1.93 16.76
C PRO A 114 -17.04 -1.07 17.24
N GLU A 115 -16.40 -1.44 18.35
CA GLU A 115 -15.26 -0.74 18.94
C GLU A 115 -13.97 -0.88 18.12
N ILE A 116 -13.85 -1.93 17.32
CA ILE A 116 -12.67 -2.15 16.48
C ILE A 116 -12.70 -1.13 15.32
N LYS A 117 -11.59 -0.46 15.03
CA LYS A 117 -11.48 0.45 13.89
C LYS A 117 -11.23 -0.31 12.59
N ARG A 118 -11.77 0.23 11.49
CA ARG A 118 -11.61 -0.34 10.15
C ARG A 118 -10.58 0.49 9.40
N VAL A 119 -9.37 -0.05 9.29
CA VAL A 119 -8.26 0.59 8.60
C VAL A 119 -8.15 -0.02 7.20
N VAL A 120 -8.13 0.85 6.18
CA VAL A 120 -7.74 0.45 4.82
C VAL A 120 -6.34 1.00 4.57
N GLY A 121 -5.33 0.13 4.66
CA GLY A 121 -3.94 0.48 4.42
C GLY A 121 -3.68 0.59 2.93
N PHE A 122 -3.34 1.79 2.48
CA PHE A 122 -3.08 2.02 1.06
C PHE A 122 -1.73 1.44 0.68
N ASN A 123 -1.62 1.02 -0.57
CA ASN A 123 -0.36 0.57 -1.13
C ASN A 123 0.73 1.63 -0.92
N ASP A 124 1.93 1.18 -0.58
CA ASP A 124 3.06 2.03 -0.24
C ASP A 124 3.76 2.65 -1.46
N VAL A 125 3.49 2.11 -2.65
CA VAL A 125 3.96 2.65 -3.92
C VAL A 125 3.14 3.89 -4.32
N TRP A 126 3.43 5.03 -3.69
CA TRP A 126 2.73 6.30 -3.94
C TRP A 126 3.08 6.94 -5.27
N THR A 127 4.37 7.11 -5.54
CA THR A 127 4.87 7.74 -6.76
C THR A 127 6.28 7.26 -6.93
N SER A 128 6.63 6.48 -7.95
CA SER A 128 8.05 6.18 -8.07
C SER A 128 8.56 6.25 -9.50
N HIS A 129 9.36 7.27 -9.68
CA HIS A 129 10.53 7.29 -10.53
C HIS A 129 11.55 6.17 -10.17
N LEU A 130 11.36 5.43 -9.06
CA LEU A 130 12.25 4.37 -8.55
C LEU A 130 11.77 2.93 -8.81
N PHE A 131 10.45 2.69 -8.82
CA PHE A 131 9.79 1.39 -8.99
C PHE A 131 8.68 1.42 -10.07
N GLY A 132 8.58 2.51 -10.82
CA GLY A 132 7.47 2.75 -11.73
C GLY A 132 6.30 3.48 -11.05
N ASN A 133 5.54 4.21 -11.86
CA ASN A 133 4.26 4.79 -11.44
C ASN A 133 3.37 3.64 -10.91
N PRO A 134 2.61 3.76 -9.81
CA PRO A 134 1.59 2.74 -9.47
C PRO A 134 0.57 2.50 -10.60
N ASN A 135 0.47 3.43 -11.56
CA ASN A 135 -0.25 3.26 -12.83
C ASN A 135 0.61 2.67 -13.98
N ASN A 136 1.79 2.11 -13.73
CA ASN A 136 2.68 1.52 -14.76
C ASN A 136 2.19 0.13 -15.19
N ASN A 137 0.99 0.07 -15.71
CA ASN A 137 0.79 -0.82 -16.85
C ASN A 137 1.15 -0.06 -18.13
N ASP A 138 2.36 0.47 -18.25
CA ASP A 138 2.80 1.05 -19.53
C ASP A 138 2.07 2.34 -19.97
N CYS A 139 1.07 2.78 -19.19
CA CYS A 139 -0.06 3.63 -19.62
C CYS A 139 0.30 5.03 -20.10
N LEU A 140 1.56 5.39 -19.89
CA LEU A 140 2.10 6.71 -20.14
C LEU A 140 3.38 6.62 -21.01
N SER A 141 3.54 5.56 -21.80
CA SER A 141 4.61 5.39 -22.80
C SER A 141 4.73 6.52 -23.83
N LEU A 142 3.82 7.52 -23.82
CA LEU A 142 3.93 8.74 -24.62
C LEU A 142 4.29 10.04 -23.84
N LYS A 143 4.54 9.99 -22.53
CA LYS A 143 4.80 11.21 -21.71
C LYS A 143 6.02 11.18 -20.78
N ASN A 144 6.88 10.17 -20.87
CA ASN A 144 8.02 9.96 -19.97
C ASN A 144 9.13 11.03 -19.99
N ALA A 145 9.01 12.12 -20.76
CA ALA A 145 9.93 13.28 -20.66
C ALA A 145 9.30 14.50 -19.95
N ILE A 146 7.98 14.53 -19.76
CA ILE A 146 7.27 15.70 -19.19
C ILE A 146 6.76 15.40 -17.76
N PHE A 147 6.77 14.15 -17.32
CA PHE A 147 6.29 13.77 -15.99
C PHE A 147 7.15 14.21 -14.80
N SER A 148 8.40 14.65 -15.01
CA SER A 148 9.15 15.36 -13.97
C SER A 148 8.61 16.78 -13.71
N LEU A 149 7.75 17.29 -14.60
CA LEU A 149 7.16 18.64 -14.57
C LEU A 149 5.62 18.64 -14.49
N ILE A 150 4.94 17.54 -14.84
CA ILE A 150 3.48 17.36 -14.83
C ILE A 150 3.16 15.93 -14.41
N GLY A 151 2.74 15.57 -13.20
CA GLY A 151 2.37 16.34 -12.03
C GLY A 151 1.74 15.36 -11.04
N LYS A 152 1.79 15.69 -9.76
CA LYS A 152 1.11 14.97 -8.66
C LYS A 152 -0.42 14.80 -8.86
N GLY A 153 -1.00 15.34 -9.95
CA GLY A 153 -2.43 15.37 -10.25
C GLY A 153 -3.07 13.98 -10.40
N PRO A 154 -2.70 13.16 -11.40
CA PRO A 154 -3.33 11.86 -11.62
C PRO A 154 -3.18 10.89 -10.45
N MET A 155 -2.03 10.92 -9.76
CA MET A 155 -1.85 10.12 -8.55
C MET A 155 -2.77 10.59 -7.43
N PHE A 156 -2.90 11.90 -7.25
CA PHE A 156 -3.81 12.43 -6.23
C PHE A 156 -5.28 12.15 -6.56
N GLU A 157 -5.67 12.17 -7.85
CA GLU A 157 -6.99 11.72 -8.29
C GLU A 157 -7.21 10.24 -7.95
N SER A 158 -6.23 9.39 -8.25
CA SER A 158 -6.23 7.97 -7.89
C SER A 158 -6.39 7.76 -6.38
N TYR A 159 -5.68 8.55 -5.58
CA TYR A 159 -5.85 8.59 -4.13
C TYR A 159 -7.26 9.01 -3.70
N GLU A 160 -7.85 10.08 -4.25
CA GLU A 160 -9.20 10.56 -3.90
C GLU A 160 -10.28 9.50 -4.18
N LYS A 161 -10.14 8.79 -5.30
CA LYS A 161 -11.05 7.69 -5.66
C LYS A 161 -10.86 6.49 -4.75
N THR A 162 -9.61 6.13 -4.46
CA THR A 162 -9.27 5.03 -3.54
C THR A 162 -9.76 5.32 -2.12
N LEU A 163 -9.67 6.58 -1.67
CA LEU A 163 -10.25 7.04 -0.40
C LEU A 163 -11.77 6.90 -0.38
N SER A 164 -12.44 7.29 -1.47
CA SER A 164 -13.90 7.12 -1.58
C SER A 164 -14.28 5.64 -1.50
N ARG A 165 -13.51 4.76 -2.16
CA ARG A 165 -13.72 3.31 -2.13
C ARG A 165 -13.42 2.70 -0.75
N ALA A 166 -12.37 3.14 -0.08
CA ALA A 166 -12.06 2.75 1.30
C ALA A 166 -13.20 3.09 2.28
N LYS A 167 -13.87 4.23 2.08
CA LYS A 167 -15.09 4.56 2.83
C LYS A 167 -16.27 3.66 2.49
N MET A 168 -16.47 3.33 1.21
CA MET A 168 -17.51 2.39 0.80
C MET A 168 -17.29 1.01 1.43
N LEU A 169 -16.03 0.60 1.63
CA LEU A 169 -15.69 -0.60 2.38
C LEU A 169 -16.11 -0.56 3.86
N GLY A 170 -16.45 0.61 4.41
CA GLY A 170 -16.68 0.81 5.85
C GLY A 170 -15.42 1.26 6.61
N GLY A 171 -14.35 1.62 5.90
CA GLY A 171 -13.14 2.19 6.47
C GLY A 171 -13.39 3.57 7.08
N ASP A 172 -13.08 3.71 8.37
CA ASP A 172 -13.09 4.98 9.10
C ASP A 172 -11.70 5.62 9.19
N THR A 173 -10.68 4.82 8.89
CA THR A 173 -9.28 5.19 8.97
C THR A 173 -8.56 4.68 7.74
N ILE A 174 -7.63 5.46 7.19
CA ILE A 174 -6.66 4.98 6.22
C ILE A 174 -5.28 4.92 6.84
N ALA A 175 -4.47 3.99 6.36
CA ALA A 175 -3.06 3.93 6.67
C ALA A 175 -2.24 4.33 5.43
N ILE A 176 -1.33 5.28 5.61
CA ILE A 176 -0.41 5.73 4.57
C ILE A 176 1.01 5.44 5.01
N THR A 177 1.82 4.86 4.12
CA THR A 177 3.22 4.60 4.39
C THR A 177 4.11 5.64 3.70
N ASN A 178 5.02 6.28 4.44
CA ASN A 178 6.06 7.15 3.89
C ASN A 178 7.44 6.51 4.06
N TYR A 179 8.34 6.73 3.11
CA TYR A 179 9.62 6.03 3.02
C TYR A 179 10.77 7.01 3.01
N ILE A 180 11.86 6.60 3.65
CA ILE A 180 13.21 7.07 3.32
C ILE A 180 14.10 5.86 3.01
N LEU A 181 15.30 6.11 2.51
CA LEU A 181 16.24 5.05 2.12
C LEU A 181 17.53 5.15 2.93
N PHE A 182 18.23 4.02 3.07
CA PHE A 182 19.64 4.05 3.47
C PHE A 182 20.49 4.75 2.40
N SER A 183 21.23 5.79 2.78
CA SER A 183 22.32 6.32 1.96
C SER A 183 23.59 5.48 2.13
N ASN A 184 23.84 4.98 3.34
CA ASN A 184 24.93 4.05 3.61
C ASN A 184 24.65 3.15 4.83
N PHE A 185 24.41 1.87 4.58
CA PHE A 185 24.18 0.89 5.64
C PHE A 185 25.37 0.76 6.60
N LYS A 186 26.62 0.74 6.12
CA LYS A 186 27.80 0.50 6.98
C LYS A 186 27.96 1.57 8.08
N THR A 187 27.51 2.79 7.80
CA THR A 187 27.55 3.93 8.72
C THR A 187 26.18 4.29 9.27
N ALA A 188 25.19 3.41 9.11
CA ALA A 188 23.80 3.62 9.54
C ALA A 188 23.20 4.96 9.08
N SER A 189 23.58 5.43 7.88
CA SER A 189 23.18 6.73 7.33
C SER A 189 21.94 6.60 6.44
N VAL A 190 21.02 7.57 6.56
CA VAL A 190 19.73 7.58 5.86
C VAL A 190 19.48 8.90 5.11
N GLU A 191 18.63 8.88 4.08
CA GLU A 191 18.29 10.03 3.24
C GLU A 191 17.09 10.82 3.80
N ASN A 192 17.30 11.59 4.86
CA ASN A 192 16.23 12.33 5.54
C ASN A 192 15.53 13.42 4.69
N GLU A 193 16.19 13.94 3.66
CA GLU A 193 15.70 15.09 2.87
C GLU A 193 14.82 14.69 1.67
N ARG A 194 14.68 13.39 1.40
CA ARG A 194 13.98 12.89 0.22
C ARG A 194 12.95 11.81 0.57
N PRO A 195 11.95 12.13 1.40
CA PRO A 195 10.87 11.19 1.63
C PRO A 195 10.10 10.91 0.33
N LEU A 196 9.56 9.70 0.19
CA LEU A 196 8.77 9.30 -0.97
C LEU A 196 7.55 10.21 -1.16
N ILE A 197 6.88 10.53 -0.04
CA ILE A 197 5.80 11.52 0.01
C ILE A 197 6.38 12.79 0.65
N ASP A 198 6.54 13.83 -0.15
CA ASP A 198 6.97 15.12 0.36
C ASP A 198 5.91 15.77 1.28
N ASP A 199 6.40 16.64 2.15
CA ASP A 199 5.66 17.38 3.15
C ASP A 199 4.39 18.09 2.64
N THR A 200 4.42 18.65 1.42
CA THR A 200 3.25 19.32 0.85
C THR A 200 2.20 18.31 0.41
N THR A 201 2.64 17.20 -0.20
CA THR A 201 1.77 16.11 -0.61
C THR A 201 1.14 15.43 0.61
N LEU A 202 1.92 15.14 1.66
CA LEU A 202 1.41 14.53 2.89
C LEU A 202 0.31 15.38 3.55
N ARG A 203 0.52 16.70 3.65
CA ARG A 203 -0.52 17.62 4.16
C ARG A 203 -1.79 17.57 3.31
N LYS A 204 -1.65 17.51 1.98
CA LYS A 204 -2.79 17.44 1.07
C LYS A 204 -3.57 16.13 1.25
N ILE A 205 -2.88 15.01 1.38
CA ILE A 205 -3.47 13.69 1.66
C ILE A 205 -4.30 13.76 2.94
N VAL A 206 -3.70 14.19 4.05
CA VAL A 206 -4.40 14.23 5.35
C VAL A 206 -5.59 15.17 5.32
N LYS A 207 -5.45 16.34 4.70
CA LYS A 207 -6.56 17.30 4.54
C LYS A 207 -7.73 16.70 3.77
N THR A 208 -7.46 15.97 2.68
CA THR A 208 -8.49 15.33 1.86
C THR A 208 -9.16 14.15 2.58
N ALA A 209 -8.40 13.31 3.29
CA ALA A 209 -8.97 12.27 4.16
C ALA A 209 -9.93 12.87 5.18
N LYS A 210 -9.47 13.89 5.91
CA LYS A 210 -10.26 14.56 6.94
C LYS A 210 -11.50 15.27 6.40
N SER A 211 -11.44 15.90 5.22
CA SER A 211 -12.62 16.52 4.62
C SER A 211 -13.68 15.48 4.25
N GLN A 212 -13.31 14.20 4.18
CA GLN A 212 -14.24 13.09 4.01
C GLN A 212 -14.59 12.37 5.32
N GLY A 213 -14.14 12.86 6.48
CA GLY A 213 -14.39 12.23 7.78
C GLY A 213 -13.61 10.95 8.02
N VAL A 214 -12.45 10.80 7.37
CA VAL A 214 -11.57 9.63 7.49
C VAL A 214 -10.31 10.03 8.25
N ASP A 215 -9.97 9.24 9.26
CA ASP A 215 -8.74 9.41 10.03
C ASP A 215 -7.52 8.85 9.29
N VAL A 216 -6.32 9.28 9.69
CA VAL A 216 -5.06 8.85 9.06
C VAL A 216 -4.12 8.29 10.11
N LEU A 217 -3.59 7.09 9.84
CA LEU A 217 -2.39 6.54 10.47
C LEU A 217 -1.21 6.71 9.53
N LEU A 218 -0.08 7.17 10.06
CA LEU A 218 1.16 7.31 9.32
C LEU A 218 2.12 6.19 9.70
N TYR A 219 2.33 5.29 8.76
CA TYR A 219 3.38 4.30 8.85
C TYR A 219 4.64 4.83 8.19
N LEU A 220 5.78 4.47 8.75
CA LEU A 220 7.06 4.96 8.29
C LEU A 220 7.97 3.81 7.93
N ASN A 221 8.79 4.01 6.92
CA ASN A 221 9.57 2.93 6.38
C ASN A 221 10.98 3.35 6.00
N LEU A 222 11.89 2.38 6.05
CA LEU A 222 13.30 2.52 5.75
C LEU A 222 13.71 1.42 4.78
N GLY A 223 13.76 1.79 3.50
CA GLY A 223 14.06 0.87 2.41
C GLY A 223 15.56 0.74 2.11
N LYS A 224 15.91 -0.29 1.35
CA LYS A 224 17.25 -0.51 0.81
C LYS A 224 17.51 0.56 -0.27
N GLY A 225 18.53 1.41 -0.11
CA GLY A 225 18.88 2.42 -1.11
C GLY A 225 19.12 1.85 -2.51
N LEU A 226 18.98 2.69 -3.55
CA LEU A 226 18.97 2.29 -4.97
C LEU A 226 20.24 1.56 -5.43
N ASP A 227 21.39 1.90 -4.86
CA ASP A 227 22.68 1.30 -5.22
C ASP A 227 22.88 -0.11 -4.64
N ARG A 228 21.90 -0.62 -3.89
CA ARG A 228 22.03 -1.85 -3.08
C ARG A 228 20.98 -2.90 -3.35
N VAL A 229 20.42 -2.94 -4.56
CA VAL A 229 19.54 -4.05 -4.97
C VAL A 229 20.20 -5.42 -4.75
N ASN A 230 21.54 -5.49 -4.76
CA ASN A 230 22.31 -6.72 -4.59
C ASN A 230 23.04 -6.85 -3.24
N ASP A 231 22.98 -5.84 -2.36
CA ASP A 231 23.67 -5.86 -1.07
C ASP A 231 22.65 -6.31 -0.01
N PRO A 232 22.79 -7.50 0.61
CA PRO A 232 21.86 -7.91 1.65
C PRO A 232 21.97 -6.90 2.79
N VAL A 233 20.91 -6.14 3.01
CA VAL A 233 20.78 -5.38 4.25
C VAL A 233 20.71 -6.41 5.36
N GLY A 234 21.81 -6.50 6.11
CA GLY A 234 22.07 -7.59 7.04
C GLY A 234 21.51 -7.33 8.42
N ASP A 235 21.77 -8.28 9.31
CA ASP A 235 21.51 -8.16 10.73
C ASP A 235 22.19 -6.91 11.32
N ILE A 236 21.71 -6.50 12.48
CA ILE A 236 22.30 -5.38 13.23
C ILE A 236 23.76 -5.71 13.55
N PRO A 237 24.76 -4.91 13.11
CA PRO A 237 26.17 -5.24 13.31
C PRO A 237 26.63 -5.19 14.77
N ASN A 238 26.19 -4.18 15.52
CA ASN A 238 26.49 -3.97 16.93
C ASN A 238 25.58 -2.86 17.53
N ASP A 239 25.66 -2.69 18.85
CA ASP A 239 24.88 -1.68 19.61
C ASP A 239 25.14 -0.24 19.16
N GLU A 240 26.39 0.11 18.84
CA GLU A 240 26.77 1.46 18.39
C GLU A 240 26.15 1.78 17.03
N TRP A 241 26.14 0.81 16.13
CA TRP A 241 25.51 0.92 14.82
C TRP A 241 23.99 1.13 14.97
N LEU A 242 23.34 0.35 15.83
CA LEU A 242 21.90 0.48 16.09
C LEU A 242 21.55 1.85 16.68
N ALA A 243 22.34 2.30 17.66
CA ALA A 243 22.17 3.61 18.25
C ALA A 243 22.32 4.73 17.22
N THR A 244 23.35 4.62 16.36
CA THR A 244 23.59 5.57 15.26
C THR A 244 22.44 5.57 14.25
N LEU A 245 21.88 4.41 13.93
CA LEU A 245 20.72 4.31 13.05
C LEU A 245 19.52 5.06 13.62
N ILE A 246 19.18 4.81 14.89
CA ILE A 246 18.04 5.45 15.55
C ILE A 246 18.25 6.98 15.62
N ASP A 247 19.46 7.44 15.94
CA ASP A 247 19.78 8.86 15.97
C ASP A 247 19.65 9.50 14.57
N ASN A 248 20.15 8.86 13.52
CA ASN A 248 20.03 9.37 12.14
C ASN A 248 18.59 9.34 11.61
N TYR A 249 17.82 8.31 11.95
CA TYR A 249 16.40 8.16 11.59
C TYR A 249 15.52 9.16 12.33
N SER A 250 15.90 9.56 13.56
CA SER A 250 15.11 10.48 14.39
C SER A 250 14.81 11.81 13.71
N VAL A 251 15.70 12.28 12.82
CA VAL A 251 15.52 13.55 12.09
C VAL A 251 14.28 13.49 11.19
N PHE A 252 14.16 12.43 10.38
CA PHE A 252 12.97 12.21 9.56
C PHE A 252 11.72 12.00 10.41
N LEU A 253 11.78 11.13 11.42
CA LEU A 253 10.63 10.86 12.29
C LEU A 253 10.11 12.13 12.97
N LEU A 254 11.00 13.00 13.49
CA LEU A 254 10.61 14.25 14.13
C LEU A 254 10.00 15.25 13.15
N ASN A 255 10.44 15.25 11.88
CA ASN A 255 9.76 16.04 10.85
C ASN A 255 8.34 15.51 10.61
N GLN A 256 8.18 14.20 10.42
CA GLN A 256 6.87 13.58 10.22
C GLN A 256 5.94 13.80 11.41
N ALA A 257 6.46 13.75 12.64
CA ALA A 257 5.72 14.03 13.87
C ALA A 257 5.18 15.47 13.94
N LYS A 258 5.95 16.47 13.51
CA LYS A 258 5.48 17.86 13.43
C LYS A 258 4.36 18.03 12.40
N ILE A 259 4.49 17.38 11.23
CA ILE A 259 3.44 17.39 10.20
C ILE A 259 2.18 16.70 10.74
N ALA A 260 2.36 15.58 11.43
CA ALA A 260 1.27 14.83 12.04
C ALA A 260 0.53 15.64 13.10
N GLU A 261 1.23 16.39 13.95
CA GLU A 261 0.62 17.33 14.91
C GLU A 261 -0.15 18.44 14.17
N GLU A 262 0.50 19.11 13.21
CA GLU A 262 -0.08 20.21 12.42
C GLU A 262 -1.37 19.79 11.70
N THR A 263 -1.36 18.59 11.12
CA THR A 263 -2.46 18.09 10.29
C THR A 263 -3.45 17.21 11.07
N GLY A 264 -3.11 16.86 12.31
CA GLY A 264 -3.84 15.96 13.20
C GLY A 264 -3.96 14.51 12.71
N ILE A 265 -2.88 13.95 12.16
CA ILE A 265 -2.74 12.50 11.98
C ILE A 265 -2.95 11.83 13.34
N LYS A 266 -3.67 10.69 13.38
CA LYS A 266 -4.10 10.06 14.65
C LYS A 266 -3.00 9.26 15.31
N GLY A 267 -2.16 8.59 14.52
CA GLY A 267 -1.09 7.74 15.01
C GLY A 267 0.10 7.72 14.07
N ILE A 268 1.30 7.57 14.63
CA ILE A 268 2.56 7.43 13.88
C ILE A 268 3.31 6.19 14.38
N MET A 269 3.77 5.37 13.44
CA MET A 269 4.68 4.27 13.74
C MET A 269 6.09 4.77 14.00
N LEU A 270 6.67 4.37 15.13
CA LEU A 270 7.98 4.86 15.57
C LEU A 270 9.17 4.18 14.88
N ASN A 271 9.08 2.87 14.66
CA ASN A 271 10.08 2.08 13.95
C ASN A 271 9.65 1.88 12.48
N HIS A 272 10.44 1.11 11.73
CA HIS A 272 10.29 0.96 10.27
C HIS A 272 9.98 -0.49 9.86
N PHE A 273 9.39 -0.68 8.67
CA PHE A 273 8.77 -1.93 8.26
C PHE A 273 9.62 -2.81 7.29
N ASP A 274 10.28 -2.23 6.29
CA ASP A 274 11.02 -2.95 5.23
C ASP A 274 12.36 -3.47 5.73
N TYR A 275 13.16 -2.62 6.36
CA TYR A 275 14.34 -3.06 7.07
C TYR A 275 13.95 -3.46 8.48
N ASN A 276 13.60 -4.72 8.74
CA ASN A 276 13.08 -5.11 10.05
C ASN A 276 13.91 -6.22 10.71
N PRO A 277 15.20 -5.97 11.01
CA PRO A 277 16.05 -6.98 11.62
C PRO A 277 15.57 -7.30 13.05
N SER A 278 15.80 -8.53 13.50
CA SER A 278 15.62 -8.84 14.92
C SER A 278 16.57 -8.00 15.77
N ILE A 279 16.08 -7.44 16.87
CA ILE A 279 16.91 -6.72 17.86
C ILE A 279 17.57 -7.64 18.88
N ARG A 280 17.45 -8.96 18.71
CA ARG A 280 18.00 -9.95 19.65
C ARG A 280 19.49 -9.70 19.87
N GLY A 281 19.89 -9.58 21.13
CA GLY A 281 21.27 -9.26 21.52
C GLY A 281 21.60 -7.76 21.55
N HIS A 282 20.69 -6.89 21.11
CA HIS A 282 20.83 -5.43 21.08
C HIS A 282 19.73 -4.72 21.90
N GLU A 283 19.02 -5.45 22.77
CA GLU A 283 17.81 -4.95 23.44
C GLU A 283 18.07 -3.73 24.32
N THR A 284 19.20 -3.70 25.03
CA THR A 284 19.56 -2.57 25.91
C THR A 284 19.83 -1.29 25.11
N ALA A 285 20.59 -1.39 24.02
CA ALA A 285 20.86 -0.26 23.14
C ALA A 285 19.57 0.26 22.48
N TYR A 286 18.73 -0.66 21.99
CA TYR A 286 17.42 -0.35 21.45
C TYR A 286 16.53 0.37 22.47
N GLN A 287 16.41 -0.16 23.70
CA GLN A 287 15.59 0.45 24.74
C GLN A 287 16.02 1.89 25.02
N ASN A 288 17.29 2.10 25.30
CA ASN A 288 17.79 3.43 25.69
C ASN A 288 17.51 4.46 24.58
N LYS A 289 17.84 4.11 23.33
CA LYS A 289 17.69 5.03 22.19
C LYS A 289 16.24 5.26 21.78
N MET A 290 15.39 4.24 21.86
CA MET A 290 13.97 4.41 21.58
C MET A 290 13.25 5.22 22.67
N LEU A 291 13.64 5.11 23.94
CA LEU A 291 13.08 5.97 25.00
C LEU A 291 13.46 7.44 24.78
N GLU A 292 14.73 7.74 24.44
CA GLU A 292 15.16 9.08 24.04
C GLU A 292 14.35 9.60 22.84
N LEU A 293 14.12 8.75 21.84
CA LEU A 293 13.34 9.10 20.66
C LEU A 293 11.87 9.38 20.99
N ILE A 294 11.24 8.55 21.82
CA ILE A 294 9.86 8.72 22.28
C ILE A 294 9.70 10.08 22.98
N GLU A 295 10.62 10.44 23.89
CA GLU A 295 10.59 11.73 24.57
C GLU A 295 10.66 12.89 23.56
N LYS A 296 11.60 12.84 22.60
CA LYS A 296 11.72 13.85 21.55
C LYS A 296 10.44 13.96 20.71
N VAL A 297 9.84 12.84 20.30
CA VAL A 297 8.62 12.84 19.50
C VAL A 297 7.44 13.40 20.31
N ARG A 298 7.28 13.00 21.58
CA ARG A 298 6.23 13.53 22.47
C ARG A 298 6.33 15.03 22.71
N SER A 299 7.53 15.60 22.60
CA SER A 299 7.71 17.05 22.71
C SER A 299 7.09 17.85 21.54
N VAL A 300 6.78 17.19 20.41
CA VAL A 300 6.25 17.83 19.20
C VAL A 300 4.96 17.20 18.66
N TYR A 301 4.52 16.06 19.21
CA TYR A 301 3.35 15.34 18.75
C TYR A 301 2.59 14.68 19.91
N SER A 302 1.28 14.93 19.94
CA SER A 302 0.36 14.53 21.00
C SER A 302 -0.50 13.30 20.66
N GLY A 303 -0.54 12.90 19.39
CA GLY A 303 -1.29 11.72 18.95
C GLY A 303 -0.63 10.40 19.32
N GLN A 304 -1.15 9.30 18.78
CA GLN A 304 -0.74 7.95 19.18
C GLN A 304 0.66 7.60 18.67
N LEU A 305 1.51 7.09 19.55
CA LEU A 305 2.77 6.45 19.17
C LEU A 305 2.56 4.94 19.13
N ILE A 306 2.66 4.35 17.95
CA ILE A 306 2.48 2.91 17.74
C ILE A 306 3.80 2.27 17.35
N LEU A 307 4.00 1.02 17.77
CA LEU A 307 5.27 0.32 17.62
C LEU A 307 5.05 -1.02 16.91
N LEU A 308 5.77 -1.26 15.83
CA LEU A 308 5.81 -2.56 15.18
C LEU A 308 6.58 -3.56 16.06
N ILE A 309 5.98 -4.70 16.38
CA ILE A 309 6.55 -5.67 17.35
C ILE A 309 7.33 -6.82 16.69
N ASP A 310 7.23 -6.97 15.37
CA ASP A 310 7.93 -8.01 14.61
C ASP A 310 9.45 -8.06 14.84
N PRO A 311 10.20 -6.92 14.95
CA PRO A 311 11.64 -6.98 15.22
C PRO A 311 11.98 -7.53 16.63
N PHE A 312 10.99 -7.75 17.49
CA PHE A 312 11.19 -8.30 18.83
C PHE A 312 11.08 -9.83 18.88
N TYR A 313 10.97 -10.48 17.72
CA TYR A 313 11.05 -11.94 17.65
C TYR A 313 12.35 -12.45 18.29
N GLU A 314 12.21 -13.32 19.28
CA GLU A 314 13.29 -13.90 20.12
C GLU A 314 14.10 -12.89 20.96
N ALA A 315 13.69 -11.62 21.01
CA ALA A 315 14.32 -10.62 21.86
C ALA A 315 13.92 -10.81 23.33
N ASP A 316 14.79 -10.42 24.26
CA ASP A 316 14.45 -10.37 25.68
C ASP A 316 13.52 -9.19 26.00
N LEU A 317 12.21 -9.45 25.99
CA LEU A 317 11.18 -8.43 26.24
C LEU A 317 11.30 -7.74 27.61
N ALA A 318 11.97 -8.36 28.59
CA ALA A 318 12.18 -7.71 29.89
C ALA A 318 13.13 -6.51 29.75
N LYS A 319 14.14 -6.61 28.88
CA LYS A 319 15.11 -5.54 28.61
C LYS A 319 14.53 -4.37 27.82
N ILE A 320 13.45 -4.60 27.06
CA ILE A 320 12.72 -3.55 26.31
C ILE A 320 11.38 -3.12 26.95
N SER A 321 11.13 -3.53 28.20
CA SER A 321 9.87 -3.26 28.90
C SER A 321 9.52 -1.78 29.06
N GLY A 322 10.52 -0.90 29.12
CA GLY A 322 10.35 0.54 29.20
C GLY A 322 9.74 1.10 27.90
N VAL A 323 10.30 0.71 26.75
CA VAL A 323 9.77 1.11 25.43
C VAL A 323 8.35 0.59 25.24
N LEU A 324 8.13 -0.70 25.53
CA LEU A 324 6.82 -1.34 25.38
C LEU A 324 5.74 -0.64 26.24
N SER A 325 6.11 -0.12 27.41
CA SER A 325 5.19 0.61 28.28
C SER A 325 4.95 2.07 27.84
N ALA A 326 5.93 2.70 27.19
CA ALA A 326 5.93 4.12 26.83
C ALA A 326 5.13 4.44 25.56
N VAL A 327 4.86 3.45 24.71
CA VAL A 327 4.05 3.59 23.49
C VAL A 327 2.55 3.42 23.77
N ASP A 328 1.70 3.84 22.83
CA ASP A 328 0.24 3.82 22.97
C ASP A 328 -0.40 2.57 22.39
N GLY A 329 0.30 1.83 21.52
CA GLY A 329 -0.22 0.64 20.88
C GLY A 329 0.85 -0.13 20.12
N TYR A 330 0.50 -1.34 19.71
CA TYR A 330 1.36 -2.23 18.96
C TYR A 330 0.79 -2.49 17.57
N ILE A 331 1.63 -2.43 16.55
CA ILE A 331 1.32 -2.99 15.25
C ILE A 331 1.85 -4.40 15.24
N PHE A 332 0.97 -5.36 14.95
CA PHE A 332 1.35 -6.74 14.70
C PHE A 332 1.03 -7.06 13.24
N THR A 333 2.03 -7.48 12.47
CA THR A 333 1.76 -7.99 11.13
C THR A 333 1.56 -9.48 11.19
N SER A 334 0.32 -9.90 10.99
CA SER A 334 0.02 -11.31 10.92
C SER A 334 0.27 -11.77 9.50
N SER A 335 1.47 -12.29 9.26
CA SER A 335 1.70 -13.18 8.13
C SER A 335 1.10 -14.53 8.53
N GLY A 336 -0.01 -14.91 7.90
CA GLY A 336 -0.55 -16.24 8.08
C GLY A 336 0.53 -17.24 7.67
N GLY A 337 1.16 -17.93 8.62
CA GLY A 337 1.99 -19.07 8.29
C GLY A 337 1.05 -20.16 7.76
N VAL A 338 0.86 -20.24 6.44
CA VAL A 338 -0.02 -21.24 5.85
C VAL A 338 0.36 -21.63 4.42
N PRO A 339 -0.13 -22.78 3.92
CA PRO A 339 0.67 -23.96 3.61
C PRO A 339 1.29 -23.90 2.20
N ALA A 340 2.20 -24.84 1.95
CA ALA A 340 2.94 -24.96 0.71
C ALA A 340 2.12 -25.61 -0.42
N GLY A 341 1.73 -24.81 -1.41
CA GLY A 341 1.33 -25.29 -2.74
C GLY A 341 -0.18 -25.30 -3.02
N ALA A 342 -0.52 -25.28 -4.32
CA ALA A 342 -1.90 -25.24 -4.82
C ALA A 342 -2.73 -26.51 -4.54
N ASP A 343 -2.09 -27.63 -4.17
CA ASP A 343 -2.74 -28.91 -3.89
C ASP A 343 -2.97 -29.16 -2.38
N ASP A 344 -2.65 -28.20 -1.51
CA ASP A 344 -2.76 -28.39 -0.07
C ASP A 344 -4.21 -28.30 0.42
N LYS A 345 -4.82 -29.48 0.62
CA LYS A 345 -6.18 -29.63 1.15
C LYS A 345 -6.38 -29.08 2.56
N THR A 346 -5.32 -28.68 3.25
CA THR A 346 -5.42 -28.04 4.56
C THR A 346 -5.80 -26.56 4.46
N VAL A 347 -5.72 -25.93 3.27
CA VAL A 347 -6.20 -24.56 3.03
C VAL A 347 -7.71 -24.51 3.19
N SER A 348 -8.15 -24.08 4.38
CA SER A 348 -9.55 -23.90 4.75
C SER A 348 -9.64 -22.94 5.92
N VAL A 349 -10.76 -22.19 6.01
CA VAL A 349 -10.98 -21.19 7.06
C VAL A 349 -10.71 -21.77 8.45
N GLY A 350 -11.24 -22.96 8.74
CA GLY A 350 -11.10 -23.58 10.07
C GLY A 350 -9.65 -23.95 10.43
N ASN A 351 -8.83 -24.39 9.46
CA ASN A 351 -7.42 -24.68 9.72
C ASN A 351 -6.62 -23.39 9.87
N LEU A 352 -6.78 -22.44 8.95
CA LEU A 352 -6.09 -21.15 8.97
C LEU A 352 -6.39 -20.41 10.28
N LYS A 353 -7.67 -20.34 10.66
CA LYS A 353 -8.14 -19.68 11.88
C LYS A 353 -7.47 -20.24 13.12
N ARG A 354 -7.29 -21.56 13.21
CA ARG A 354 -6.62 -22.20 14.36
C ARG A 354 -5.19 -21.70 14.52
N PHE A 355 -4.41 -21.72 13.43
CA PHE A 355 -3.02 -21.25 13.43
C PHE A 355 -2.94 -19.76 13.77
N ILE A 356 -3.83 -18.94 13.20
CA ILE A 356 -3.90 -17.50 13.48
C ILE A 356 -4.24 -17.25 14.95
N LEU A 357 -5.23 -17.97 15.52
CA LEU A 357 -5.60 -17.85 16.92
C LEU A 357 -4.45 -18.22 17.87
N GLU A 358 -3.72 -19.30 17.57
CA GLU A 358 -2.54 -19.69 18.35
C GLU A 358 -1.46 -18.60 18.33
N ASN A 359 -1.22 -18.00 17.15
CA ASN A 359 -0.26 -16.91 17.00
C ASN A 359 -0.70 -15.65 17.77
N LEU A 360 -1.96 -15.22 17.59
CA LEU A 360 -2.52 -14.08 18.31
C LEU A 360 -2.51 -14.30 19.83
N LYS A 361 -2.76 -15.53 20.29
CA LYS A 361 -2.65 -15.89 21.71
C LYS A 361 -1.22 -15.73 22.21
N GLY A 362 -0.23 -16.23 21.47
CA GLY A 362 1.18 -16.05 21.82
C GLY A 362 1.56 -14.57 21.94
N ARG A 363 1.06 -13.71 21.03
CA ARG A 363 1.24 -12.25 21.15
C ARG A 363 0.56 -11.68 22.39
N GLY A 364 -0.63 -12.18 22.75
CA GLY A 364 -1.32 -11.83 23.98
C GLY A 364 -0.50 -12.20 25.23
N ASP A 365 0.11 -13.38 25.25
CA ASP A 365 0.92 -13.85 26.37
C ASP A 365 2.21 -13.00 26.53
N ASP A 366 2.85 -12.63 25.42
CA ASP A 366 4.10 -11.85 25.40
C ASP A 366 3.89 -10.37 25.80
N PHE A 367 2.87 -9.74 25.22
CA PHE A 367 2.68 -8.29 25.22
C PHE A 367 1.42 -7.83 25.99
N GLY A 368 0.47 -8.72 26.29
CA GLY A 368 -0.79 -8.36 26.97
C GLY A 368 -0.58 -7.75 28.36
N LYS A 369 0.53 -8.09 29.03
CA LYS A 369 0.92 -7.51 30.34
C LYS A 369 1.14 -5.99 30.32
N TYR A 370 1.38 -5.39 29.16
CA TYR A 370 1.54 -3.94 29.02
C TYR A 370 0.20 -3.20 28.84
N ASN A 371 -0.91 -3.93 28.68
CA ASN A 371 -2.26 -3.40 28.51
C ASN A 371 -2.35 -2.33 27.40
N LYS A 372 -1.74 -2.62 26.25
CA LYS A 372 -1.79 -1.74 25.08
C LYS A 372 -2.67 -2.35 23.98
N PRO A 373 -3.40 -1.51 23.23
CA PRO A 373 -4.15 -1.95 22.07
C PRO A 373 -3.26 -2.46 20.93
N PHE A 374 -3.81 -3.35 20.11
CA PHE A 374 -3.20 -3.89 18.90
C PHE A 374 -3.87 -3.37 17.63
N TYR A 375 -3.03 -3.00 16.67
CA TYR A 375 -3.37 -2.73 15.28
C TYR A 375 -2.93 -3.96 14.50
N ILE A 376 -3.89 -4.79 14.10
CA ILE A 376 -3.62 -6.03 13.38
C ILE A 376 -3.57 -5.71 11.89
N ARG A 377 -2.36 -5.74 11.32
CA ARG A 377 -2.15 -5.55 9.90
C ARG A 377 -2.13 -6.91 9.19
N ILE A 378 -2.94 -7.02 8.15
CA ILE A 378 -3.12 -8.24 7.38
C ILE A 378 -2.27 -8.17 6.11
N LEU A 379 -1.24 -9.02 6.04
CA LEU A 379 -0.33 -9.13 4.90
C LEU A 379 -0.56 -10.46 4.20
N ILE A 380 -1.67 -10.56 3.46
CA ILE A 380 -2.05 -11.78 2.75
C ILE A 380 -2.09 -11.49 1.26
N GLN A 381 -1.27 -12.21 0.51
CA GLN A 381 -1.20 -12.13 -0.95
C GLN A 381 -2.12 -13.14 -1.63
N SER A 382 -2.37 -12.92 -2.91
CA SER A 382 -3.24 -13.76 -3.74
C SER A 382 -2.44 -14.71 -4.64
N HIS A 383 -1.56 -15.52 -4.02
CA HIS A 383 -0.88 -16.66 -4.64
C HIS A 383 -0.72 -17.80 -3.62
N SER A 384 -0.45 -19.01 -4.10
CA SER A 384 -0.35 -20.22 -3.28
C SER A 384 1.08 -20.76 -3.07
N ALA A 385 2.11 -20.03 -3.51
CA ALA A 385 3.52 -20.42 -3.35
C ALA A 385 4.15 -19.86 -2.06
N ASP A 386 5.05 -20.64 -1.43
CA ASP A 386 6.02 -20.24 -0.39
C ASP A 386 5.49 -19.38 0.78
N GLY A 387 4.21 -19.57 1.14
CA GLY A 387 3.53 -18.79 2.17
C GLY A 387 3.13 -17.38 1.72
N PHE A 388 2.44 -16.63 2.58
CA PHE A 388 2.05 -15.23 2.30
C PHE A 388 3.24 -14.26 2.46
N GLN A 389 4.41 -14.61 1.94
CA GLN A 389 5.59 -13.75 1.92
C GLN A 389 5.69 -13.03 0.60
N GLU A 390 5.88 -11.71 0.65
CA GLU A 390 6.08 -10.87 -0.52
C GLU A 390 7.28 -11.35 -1.36
N PRO A 391 7.03 -12.02 -2.49
CA PRO A 391 8.08 -12.33 -3.41
C PRO A 391 8.32 -11.05 -4.21
N TYR A 392 9.50 -10.44 -4.03
CA TYR A 392 9.97 -9.36 -4.91
C TYR A 392 10.29 -9.91 -6.29
N CYS A 393 9.25 -10.34 -6.98
CA CYS A 393 9.31 -10.98 -8.27
C CYS A 393 9.15 -9.90 -9.34
N ILE A 394 10.16 -9.05 -9.47
CA ILE A 394 10.22 -8.08 -10.57
C ILE A 394 10.75 -8.85 -11.78
N GLN A 395 9.93 -9.01 -12.82
CA GLN A 395 10.34 -9.63 -14.07
C GLN A 395 11.58 -8.88 -14.62
N ARG A 396 12.75 -9.51 -14.55
CA ARG A 396 14.01 -8.96 -15.08
C ARG A 396 14.50 -9.85 -16.22
N GLY A 397 14.21 -9.44 -17.45
CA GLY A 397 14.66 -10.17 -18.64
C GLY A 397 13.87 -11.45 -18.88
N ALA A 398 14.57 -12.56 -19.11
CA ALA A 398 13.99 -13.84 -19.51
C ALA A 398 13.54 -14.73 -18.33
N ASP A 399 13.65 -14.26 -17.09
CA ASP A 399 13.21 -15.01 -15.91
C ASP A 399 11.77 -14.61 -15.57
N PRO A 400 10.76 -15.39 -15.98
CA PRO A 400 9.37 -15.01 -15.75
C PRO A 400 9.06 -15.18 -14.26
N CYS A 401 8.23 -14.28 -13.76
CA CYS A 401 7.68 -14.48 -12.43
C CYS A 401 6.74 -15.69 -12.44
N TYR A 402 7.13 -16.79 -11.80
CA TYR A 402 6.39 -18.07 -11.84
C TYR A 402 5.24 -18.17 -10.81
N LEU A 403 4.80 -17.05 -10.23
CA LEU A 403 3.75 -17.06 -9.23
C LEU A 403 2.39 -16.96 -9.88
N LEU A 404 1.62 -18.04 -9.74
CA LEU A 404 0.26 -18.11 -10.26
C LEU A 404 -0.70 -17.44 -9.27
N PRO A 405 -1.61 -16.57 -9.76
CA PRO A 405 -2.64 -15.98 -8.92
C PRO A 405 -3.58 -17.04 -8.36
N ASP A 406 -3.92 -16.89 -7.09
CA ASP A 406 -4.96 -17.66 -6.42
C ASP A 406 -5.76 -16.74 -5.49
N PHE A 407 -6.86 -16.21 -6.03
CA PHE A 407 -7.71 -15.28 -5.29
C PHE A 407 -8.51 -15.99 -4.20
N SER A 408 -8.83 -17.28 -4.37
CA SER A 408 -9.55 -18.08 -3.39
C SER A 408 -8.75 -18.24 -2.09
N VAL A 409 -7.44 -18.49 -2.18
CA VAL A 409 -6.55 -18.58 -1.01
C VAL A 409 -6.57 -17.27 -0.21
N GLN A 410 -6.46 -16.12 -0.89
CA GLN A 410 -6.52 -14.81 -0.22
C GLN A 410 -7.88 -14.63 0.50
N ALA A 411 -8.99 -14.97 -0.14
CA ALA A 411 -10.32 -14.87 0.47
C ALA A 411 -10.47 -15.78 1.71
N ILE A 412 -10.02 -17.04 1.62
CA ILE A 412 -10.03 -18.00 2.74
C ILE A 412 -9.20 -17.47 3.91
N ALA A 413 -8.03 -16.89 3.63
CA ALA A 413 -7.13 -16.39 4.65
C ALA A 413 -7.62 -15.08 5.29
N TYR A 414 -8.24 -14.18 4.52
CA TYR A 414 -8.93 -13.01 5.09
C TYR A 414 -10.10 -13.41 5.98
N GLU A 415 -10.95 -14.35 5.55
CA GLU A 415 -12.07 -14.83 6.39
C GLU A 415 -11.57 -15.44 7.70
N ALA A 416 -10.56 -16.31 7.61
CA ALA A 416 -9.94 -16.92 8.78
C ALA A 416 -9.33 -15.89 9.75
N MET A 417 -8.67 -14.87 9.21
CA MET A 417 -8.08 -13.78 9.97
C MET A 417 -9.15 -12.97 10.69
N MET A 418 -10.24 -12.60 10.00
CA MET A 418 -11.33 -11.84 10.59
C MET A 418 -12.07 -12.63 11.68
N GLU A 419 -12.37 -13.92 11.44
CA GLU A 419 -12.93 -14.81 12.46
C GLU A 419 -12.01 -14.91 13.70
N ALA A 420 -10.70 -15.06 13.49
CA ALA A 420 -9.72 -15.16 14.57
C ALA A 420 -9.59 -13.86 15.37
N ILE A 421 -9.51 -12.71 14.70
CA ILE A 421 -9.43 -11.39 15.34
C ILE A 421 -10.68 -11.14 16.19
N ASN A 422 -11.87 -11.40 15.64
CA ASN A 422 -13.12 -11.20 16.34
C ASN A 422 -13.22 -12.09 17.60
N GLU A 423 -12.70 -13.32 17.53
CA GLU A 423 -12.66 -14.23 18.66
C GLU A 423 -11.58 -13.88 19.70
N ALA A 424 -10.45 -13.32 19.26
CA ALA A 424 -9.32 -12.92 20.09
C ALA A 424 -9.58 -11.65 20.90
N HIS A 425 -10.30 -10.70 20.32
CA HIS A 425 -10.61 -9.40 20.93
C HIS A 425 -11.31 -9.60 22.29
N GLY A 426 -10.76 -8.95 23.33
CA GLY A 426 -11.27 -9.02 24.70
C GLY A 426 -10.97 -10.32 25.45
N LYS A 427 -10.40 -11.35 24.79
CA LYS A 427 -10.01 -12.61 25.45
C LYS A 427 -8.53 -12.67 25.79
N PHE A 428 -7.67 -12.46 24.80
CA PHE A 428 -6.21 -12.49 24.96
C PHE A 428 -5.50 -11.33 24.25
N LEU A 429 -6.20 -10.59 23.40
CA LEU A 429 -5.72 -9.32 22.84
C LEU A 429 -6.80 -8.26 22.97
N ASN A 430 -6.39 -7.01 23.20
CA ASN A 430 -7.26 -5.85 22.97
C ASN A 430 -6.98 -5.32 21.57
N VAL A 431 -7.83 -5.65 20.60
CA VAL A 431 -7.65 -5.20 19.20
C VAL A 431 -8.33 -3.85 19.03
N GLU A 432 -7.56 -2.82 18.70
CA GLU A 432 -8.04 -1.47 18.41
C GLU A 432 -8.40 -1.29 16.95
N ALA A 433 -7.66 -1.92 16.03
CA ALA A 433 -7.86 -1.74 14.60
C ALA A 433 -7.47 -2.98 13.80
N VAL A 434 -8.14 -3.16 12.66
CA VAL A 434 -7.78 -4.13 11.62
C VAL A 434 -7.43 -3.38 10.34
N ASP A 435 -6.21 -3.60 9.85
CA ASP A 435 -5.63 -2.94 8.67
C ASP A 435 -5.56 -3.93 7.49
N ALA A 436 -6.47 -3.77 6.54
CA ALA A 436 -6.43 -4.46 5.25
C ALA A 436 -5.38 -3.77 4.34
N TYR A 437 -4.15 -4.23 4.44
CA TYR A 437 -2.98 -3.57 3.86
C TYR A 437 -2.87 -3.73 2.34
N GLY A 438 -2.18 -2.79 1.71
CA GLY A 438 -1.76 -2.87 0.31
C GLY A 438 -2.86 -2.53 -0.67
N TYR A 439 -3.92 -1.85 -0.24
CA TYR A 439 -5.07 -1.52 -1.07
C TYR A 439 -4.64 -0.67 -2.26
N SER A 440 -4.77 -1.23 -3.46
CA SER A 440 -4.28 -0.65 -4.72
C SER A 440 -4.97 0.67 -5.03
N PHE A 441 -4.23 1.57 -5.67
CA PHE A 441 -4.76 2.86 -6.11
C PHE A 441 -5.63 2.80 -7.38
N THR A 442 -5.53 1.73 -8.15
CA THR A 442 -6.28 1.53 -9.41
C THR A 442 -7.16 0.29 -9.35
N ASP A 443 -8.17 0.23 -10.23
CA ASP A 443 -9.08 -0.93 -10.35
C ASP A 443 -8.52 -2.10 -11.18
N VAL A 444 -7.42 -1.86 -11.90
CA VAL A 444 -6.86 -2.81 -12.86
C VAL A 444 -6.08 -3.92 -12.15
N LEU A 445 -6.44 -5.17 -12.46
CA LEU A 445 -5.77 -6.37 -11.95
C LEU A 445 -4.86 -7.05 -12.97
N LEU A 446 -4.84 -6.59 -14.21
CA LEU A 446 -4.00 -7.18 -15.24
C LEU A 446 -2.55 -6.72 -15.09
N PRO A 447 -1.57 -7.64 -15.15
CA PRO A 447 -0.17 -7.29 -15.12
C PRO A 447 0.29 -6.74 -16.47
N GLN A 448 1.07 -5.67 -16.45
CA GLN A 448 1.92 -5.30 -17.58
C GLN A 448 3.36 -4.99 -17.16
N VAL A 449 3.56 -4.33 -16.02
CA VAL A 449 4.89 -4.20 -15.38
C VAL A 449 4.84 -4.59 -13.89
N TRP A 450 3.71 -4.29 -13.24
CA TRP A 450 3.44 -4.68 -11.86
C TRP A 450 2.57 -5.94 -11.81
N LEU A 451 2.50 -6.58 -10.64
CA LEU A 451 1.74 -7.82 -10.46
C LEU A 451 0.57 -7.64 -9.47
N PRO A 452 -0.41 -6.74 -9.75
CA PRO A 452 -1.53 -6.48 -8.84
C PRO A 452 -2.34 -7.74 -8.51
N GLN A 453 -2.41 -8.68 -9.45
CA GLN A 453 -3.06 -9.98 -9.31
C GLN A 453 -2.42 -10.91 -8.25
N ILE A 454 -1.17 -10.69 -7.84
CA ILE A 454 -0.57 -11.48 -6.73
C ILE A 454 -0.24 -10.61 -5.50
N SER A 455 -0.51 -9.30 -5.57
CA SER A 455 -0.23 -8.38 -4.47
C SER A 455 -1.13 -8.59 -3.23
N HIS A 456 -0.76 -7.94 -2.12
CA HIS A 456 -1.55 -7.90 -0.87
C HIS A 456 -2.94 -7.27 -1.04
N SER A 457 -3.11 -6.43 -2.06
CA SER A 457 -4.36 -5.74 -2.32
C SER A 457 -5.50 -6.72 -2.45
N VAL A 458 -6.60 -6.45 -1.76
CA VAL A 458 -7.86 -7.16 -1.94
C VAL A 458 -8.71 -6.55 -3.06
N ARG A 459 -8.41 -5.32 -3.50
CA ARG A 459 -9.25 -4.53 -4.43
C ARG A 459 -9.63 -5.33 -5.67
N ASN A 460 -10.93 -5.40 -5.94
CA ASN A 460 -11.56 -6.13 -7.04
C ASN A 460 -11.32 -7.66 -7.07
N LYS A 461 -10.85 -8.24 -5.96
CA LYS A 461 -10.73 -9.69 -5.76
C LYS A 461 -11.84 -10.18 -4.82
N PRO A 462 -12.18 -11.48 -4.83
CA PRO A 462 -13.09 -12.09 -3.85
C PRO A 462 -12.84 -11.71 -2.38
N ALA A 463 -11.58 -11.47 -1.99
CA ALA A 463 -11.24 -11.03 -0.64
C ALA A 463 -11.78 -9.63 -0.29
N GLU A 464 -12.04 -8.75 -1.27
CA GLU A 464 -12.66 -7.44 -1.02
C GLU A 464 -14.09 -7.59 -0.52
N SER A 465 -14.86 -8.54 -1.05
CA SER A 465 -16.21 -8.85 -0.56
C SER A 465 -16.18 -9.36 0.88
N VAL A 466 -15.17 -10.16 1.24
CA VAL A 466 -14.95 -10.60 2.63
C VAL A 466 -14.69 -9.39 3.53
N VAL A 467 -13.76 -8.51 3.15
CA VAL A 467 -13.45 -7.29 3.90
C VAL A 467 -14.69 -6.40 4.03
N PHE A 468 -15.44 -6.21 2.94
CA PHE A 468 -16.67 -5.40 2.90
C PHE A 468 -17.68 -5.85 3.95
N GLU A 469 -18.02 -7.14 3.99
CA GLU A 469 -18.98 -7.67 4.99
C GLU A 469 -18.49 -7.50 6.43
N TRP A 470 -17.20 -7.76 6.69
CA TRP A 470 -16.62 -7.60 8.03
C TRP A 470 -16.50 -6.14 8.48
N PHE A 471 -16.30 -5.22 7.54
CA PHE A 471 -16.12 -3.80 7.84
C PHE A 471 -17.44 -3.03 7.94
N LYS A 472 -18.56 -3.61 7.50
CA LYS A 472 -19.90 -3.02 7.68
C LYS A 472 -20.11 -2.51 9.10
N ARG A 473 -20.76 -1.35 9.21
CA ARG A 473 -21.23 -0.79 10.46
C ARG A 473 -22.71 -1.13 10.60
N LEU A 474 -23.07 -1.86 11.65
CA LEU A 474 -24.48 -1.98 12.02
C LEU A 474 -24.94 -0.59 12.46
N VAL A 475 -25.85 0.02 11.71
CA VAL A 475 -26.53 1.23 12.17
C VAL A 475 -27.26 0.83 13.44
N ALA A 476 -26.93 1.45 14.58
CA ALA A 476 -27.65 1.23 15.82
C ALA A 476 -29.13 1.54 15.56
N GLN A 477 -29.98 0.52 15.63
CA GLN A 477 -31.44 0.65 15.48
C GLN A 477 -32.06 1.31 16.70
#